data_AF-A0A643BZG3-F1
#
_entry.id   AF-A0A643BZG3-F1
#
_cell.length_a   1.000
_cell.length_b   1.000
_cell.length_c   1.000
_cell.angle_alpha   90.00
_cell.angle_beta   90.00
_cell.angle_gamma   90.00
#
_symmetry.space_group_name_H-M   'P 1'
#
loop_
_entity.id
_entity.type
_entity.pdbx_description
1 polymer ?
#
loop_
_entity_poly.entity_id
_entity_poly.type
_entity_poly.pdbx_seq_one_letter_code
_entity_poly.pdbx_strand_id
1 'polypeptide(L)'
;VPVISVGITCDSVHSPGGRHPELERMKASMVLSLIGYLVVPSGAAVLGRCVVAKKLHEGGLSDFEGYSLENWVCLAYFESKFNPTAAYDSLRGGYTGYGLFQIRNSDWCDHGKNRCHVSCSALLNPNLKETIECAKKIVKGKRGMGAWTSWTLNCQHSDTLERWLDGCKL
;
A
#
# COMPACT_ATOMS: atom_id res chain seq x y z
N VAL A 1 -14.93 -28.53 70.72
CA VAL A 1 -16.27 -28.33 71.34
C VAL A 1 -17.30 -28.63 70.24
N PRO A 2 -18.33 -29.44 70.53
CA PRO A 2 -18.60 -30.66 69.75
C PRO A 2 -19.94 -30.66 69.00
N VAL A 3 -20.23 -31.79 68.32
CA VAL A 3 -21.56 -32.42 68.10
C VAL A 3 -22.48 -31.72 67.09
N ILE A 4 -22.58 -32.24 65.86
CA ILE A 4 -23.60 -33.20 65.35
C ILE A 4 -24.98 -32.55 65.17
N SER A 5 -25.51 -32.62 63.94
CA SER A 5 -26.85 -33.20 63.72
C SER A 5 -26.98 -33.73 62.30
N VAL A 6 -27.08 -35.05 62.25
CA VAL A 6 -27.53 -35.88 61.13
C VAL A 6 -29.04 -35.68 60.99
N GLY A 7 -29.52 -35.60 59.75
CA GLY A 7 -30.95 -35.68 59.42
C GLY A 7 -31.12 -36.39 58.09
N ILE A 8 -31.37 -37.70 58.16
CA ILE A 8 -31.74 -38.58 57.05
C ILE A 8 -33.22 -38.36 56.74
N THR A 9 -33.61 -38.28 55.46
CA THR A 9 -34.83 -38.93 54.95
C THR A 9 -34.65 -39.29 53.48
N CYS A 10 -34.81 -40.56 53.17
CA CYS A 10 -35.01 -41.09 51.82
C CYS A 10 -36.46 -40.90 51.37
N ASP A 11 -36.65 -41.14 50.08
CA ASP A 11 -37.89 -41.43 49.35
C ASP A 11 -38.76 -40.26 48.87
N SER A 12 -38.76 -40.03 47.56
CA SER A 12 -39.73 -40.73 46.70
C SER A 12 -39.47 -40.49 45.21
N VAL A 13 -39.55 -41.59 44.46
CA VAL A 13 -39.54 -41.68 43.01
C VAL A 13 -40.76 -40.97 42.41
N HIS A 14 -40.53 -40.08 41.44
CA HIS A 14 -41.51 -39.84 40.37
C HIS A 14 -40.77 -39.51 39.06
N SER A 15 -40.86 -40.43 38.12
CA SER A 15 -40.67 -40.23 36.67
C SER A 15 -42.06 -40.39 36.04
N PRO A 16 -42.37 -40.00 34.77
CA PRO A 16 -41.53 -39.38 33.73
C PRO A 16 -42.22 -38.18 33.04
N GLY A 17 -41.55 -37.53 32.07
CA GLY A 17 -42.25 -36.63 31.14
C GLY A 17 -41.31 -35.69 30.38
N GLY A 18 -40.73 -36.17 29.28
CA GLY A 18 -39.81 -35.38 28.46
C GLY A 18 -40.49 -34.29 27.62
N ARG A 19 -39.68 -33.31 27.19
CA ARG A 19 -39.48 -32.88 25.79
C ARG A 19 -38.48 -31.72 25.79
N HIS A 20 -37.36 -31.90 25.10
CA HIS A 20 -36.41 -30.84 24.78
C HIS A 20 -37.09 -29.69 24.02
N PRO A 21 -36.61 -28.45 24.21
CA PRO A 21 -36.17 -27.70 23.04
C PRO A 21 -34.77 -27.09 23.28
N GLU A 22 -33.75 -27.81 22.81
CA GLU A 22 -32.47 -27.21 22.42
C GLU A 22 -32.70 -26.47 21.09
N LEU A 23 -32.98 -25.15 21.12
CA LEU A 23 -33.01 -24.36 19.87
C LEU A 23 -32.53 -22.90 20.02
N GLU A 24 -32.34 -22.40 21.24
CA GLU A 24 -32.00 -20.98 21.47
C GLU A 24 -30.49 -20.71 21.68
N ARG A 25 -29.60 -21.67 21.36
CA ARG A 25 -28.14 -21.52 21.54
C ARG A 25 -27.31 -21.60 20.25
N MET A 26 -27.95 -21.51 19.08
CA MET A 26 -27.26 -21.56 17.77
C MET A 26 -27.40 -20.29 16.92
N LYS A 27 -27.77 -19.14 17.51
CA LYS A 27 -27.85 -17.86 16.76
C LYS A 27 -26.80 -16.84 17.15
N ALA A 28 -26.33 -16.85 18.40
CA ALA A 28 -25.31 -15.92 18.87
C ALA A 28 -23.89 -16.27 18.40
N SER A 29 -23.63 -17.53 18.00
CA SER A 29 -22.28 -17.97 17.63
C SER A 29 -21.92 -17.74 16.15
N MET A 30 -22.91 -17.63 15.24
CA MET A 30 -22.63 -17.37 13.83
C MET A 30 -22.27 -15.89 13.57
N VAL A 31 -22.81 -14.96 14.37
CA VAL A 31 -22.58 -13.53 14.16
C VAL A 31 -21.18 -13.10 14.57
N LEU A 32 -20.58 -13.73 15.60
CA LEU A 32 -19.22 -13.40 16.03
C LEU A 32 -18.14 -13.96 15.08
N SER A 33 -18.41 -15.06 14.39
CA SER A 33 -17.46 -15.70 13.48
C SER A 33 -17.31 -14.97 12.14
N LEU A 34 -18.26 -14.10 11.76
CA LEU A 34 -18.23 -13.37 10.50
C LEU A 34 -17.48 -12.03 10.58
N ILE A 35 -17.18 -11.53 11.78
CA ILE A 35 -16.51 -10.23 11.98
C ILE A 35 -14.99 -10.32 11.76
N GLY A 36 -14.40 -11.53 11.83
CA GLY A 36 -12.97 -11.74 11.70
C GLY A 36 -12.40 -11.68 10.27
N TYR A 37 -13.23 -11.51 9.24
CA TYR A 37 -12.81 -11.64 7.83
C TYR A 37 -12.59 -10.31 7.09
N LEU A 38 -12.74 -9.15 7.74
CA LEU A 38 -12.73 -7.84 7.08
C LEU A 38 -11.57 -6.92 7.47
N VAL A 39 -10.54 -7.41 8.17
CA VAL A 39 -9.30 -6.64 8.31
C VAL A 39 -8.38 -6.98 7.15
N VAL A 40 -8.69 -6.46 5.96
CA VAL A 40 -7.68 -6.28 4.93
C VAL A 40 -6.70 -5.24 5.48
N PRO A 41 -5.39 -5.52 5.58
CA PRO A 41 -4.42 -4.49 5.90
C PRO A 41 -4.52 -3.41 4.81
N SER A 42 -5.18 -2.30 5.11
CA SER A 42 -5.32 -1.16 4.19
C SER A 42 -4.10 -0.24 4.25
N GLY A 43 -2.94 -0.78 4.63
CA GLY A 43 -1.66 -0.13 4.45
C GLY A 43 -1.13 -0.57 3.09
N ALA A 44 -1.10 0.34 2.12
CA ALA A 44 -0.46 0.01 0.86
C ALA A 44 1.01 -0.33 1.11
N ALA A 45 1.38 -1.57 0.80
CA ALA A 45 2.70 -2.07 1.09
C ALA A 45 3.75 -1.29 0.30
N VAL A 46 4.82 -0.88 0.98
CA VAL A 46 6.06 -0.45 0.32
C VAL A 46 6.50 -1.57 -0.61
N LEU A 47 6.73 -1.26 -1.88
CA LEU A 47 7.10 -2.26 -2.87
C LEU A 47 8.58 -2.62 -2.72
N GLY A 48 8.92 -3.90 -2.93
CA GLY A 48 10.33 -4.32 -2.99
C GLY A 48 11.03 -3.75 -4.23
N ARG A 49 12.34 -3.48 -4.14
CA ARG A 49 13.16 -2.92 -5.23
C ARG A 49 12.95 -3.61 -6.57
N CYS A 50 13.03 -4.95 -6.62
CA CYS A 50 12.84 -5.69 -7.87
C CYS A 50 11.38 -5.73 -8.36
N VAL A 51 10.40 -5.59 -7.45
CA VAL A 51 8.98 -5.45 -7.85
C VAL A 51 8.76 -4.11 -8.53
N VAL A 52 9.36 -3.04 -8.00
CA VAL A 52 9.37 -1.73 -8.66
C VAL A 52 10.08 -1.82 -10.01
N ALA A 53 11.30 -2.34 -10.05
CA ALA A 53 12.06 -2.49 -11.29
C ALA A 53 11.26 -3.22 -12.38
N LYS A 54 10.65 -4.36 -12.05
CA LYS A 54 9.81 -5.12 -12.97
C LYS A 54 8.61 -4.31 -13.48
N LYS A 55 7.87 -3.64 -12.59
CA LYS A 55 6.72 -2.81 -13.00
C LYS A 55 7.13 -1.63 -13.89
N LEU A 56 8.27 -1.00 -13.60
CA LEU A 56 8.79 0.11 -14.43
C LEU A 56 9.29 -0.40 -15.78
N HIS A 57 9.90 -1.59 -15.83
CA HIS A 57 10.29 -2.27 -17.06
C HIS A 57 9.06 -2.60 -17.92
N GLU A 58 8.06 -3.27 -17.35
CA GLU A 58 6.79 -3.60 -18.01
C GLU A 58 6.03 -2.35 -18.46
N GLY A 59 6.17 -1.23 -17.73
CA GLY A 59 5.64 0.07 -18.10
C GLY A 59 6.40 0.77 -19.23
N GLY A 60 7.47 0.17 -19.77
CA GLY A 60 8.25 0.70 -20.88
C GLY A 60 9.13 1.89 -20.51
N LEU A 61 9.69 1.91 -19.29
CA LEU A 61 10.65 2.92 -18.87
C LEU A 61 12.11 2.53 -19.11
N SER A 62 12.40 1.28 -19.47
CA SER A 62 13.72 0.88 -19.93
C SER A 62 14.11 1.69 -21.17
N ASP A 63 15.15 2.52 -21.02
CA ASP A 63 15.72 3.39 -22.05
C ASP A 63 14.79 4.50 -22.56
N PHE A 64 13.72 4.79 -21.84
CA PHE A 64 12.79 5.86 -22.20
C PHE A 64 13.47 7.22 -22.11
N GLU A 65 13.48 7.97 -23.23
CA GLU A 65 14.20 9.25 -23.38
C GLU A 65 15.70 9.15 -23.03
N GLY A 66 16.31 7.97 -23.22
CA GLY A 66 17.72 7.73 -22.95
C GLY A 66 18.07 7.47 -21.48
N TYR A 67 17.07 7.31 -20.61
CA TYR A 67 17.28 6.97 -19.20
C TYR A 67 17.14 5.47 -18.97
N SER A 68 18.18 4.85 -18.43
CA SER A 68 18.19 3.43 -18.10
C SER A 68 17.18 3.10 -16.99
N LEU A 69 16.77 1.84 -16.86
CA LEU A 69 15.80 1.42 -15.84
C LEU A 69 16.29 1.71 -14.41
N GLU A 70 17.58 1.58 -14.16
CA GLU A 70 18.24 1.89 -12.89
C GLU A 70 18.03 3.34 -12.46
N ASN A 71 18.04 4.30 -13.41
CA ASN A 71 17.74 5.71 -13.12
C ASN A 71 16.35 5.87 -12.51
N TRP A 72 15.36 5.17 -13.09
CA TRP A 72 13.99 5.21 -12.63
C TRP A 72 13.80 4.54 -11.26
N VAL A 73 14.48 3.42 -11.03
CA VAL A 73 14.48 2.74 -9.72
C VAL A 73 15.17 3.62 -8.66
N CYS A 74 16.30 4.25 -8.99
CA CYS A 74 16.97 5.21 -8.12
C CYS A 74 16.05 6.37 -7.73
N LEU A 75 15.40 7.00 -8.72
CA LEU A 75 14.43 8.08 -8.50
C LEU A 75 13.31 7.63 -7.55
N ALA A 76 12.70 6.47 -7.80
CA ALA A 76 11.62 5.95 -6.95
C ALA A 76 12.05 5.77 -5.48
N TYR A 77 13.29 5.35 -5.24
CA TYR A 77 13.81 5.21 -3.88
C TYR A 77 14.01 6.56 -3.18
N PHE A 78 14.55 7.55 -3.89
CA PHE A 78 14.83 8.85 -3.29
C PHE A 78 13.58 9.72 -3.11
N GLU A 79 12.57 9.54 -3.96
CA GLU A 79 11.29 10.26 -3.83
C GLU A 79 10.37 9.65 -2.76
N SER A 80 10.18 8.32 -2.75
CA SER A 80 9.14 7.69 -1.92
C SER A 80 9.58 6.49 -1.11
N LYS A 81 10.86 6.09 -1.17
CA LYS A 81 11.35 4.82 -0.62
C LYS A 81 10.54 3.62 -1.13
N PHE A 82 10.16 3.66 -2.41
CA PHE A 82 9.30 2.66 -3.07
C PHE A 82 7.87 2.55 -2.55
N ASN A 83 7.37 3.57 -1.84
CA ASN A 83 5.98 3.61 -1.40
C ASN A 83 5.07 4.15 -2.54
N PRO A 84 4.23 3.31 -3.17
CA PRO A 84 3.41 3.72 -4.30
C PRO A 84 2.23 4.61 -3.90
N THR A 85 1.92 4.73 -2.60
CA THR A 85 0.83 5.57 -2.08
C THR A 85 1.33 6.65 -1.13
N ALA A 86 2.62 7.01 -1.22
CA ALA A 86 3.18 8.11 -0.45
C ALA A 86 2.57 9.44 -0.91
N ALA A 87 2.18 10.28 0.05
CA ALA A 87 1.84 11.67 -0.17
C ALA A 87 2.59 12.53 0.84
N TYR A 88 3.44 13.43 0.35
CA TYR A 88 4.27 14.29 1.21
C TYR A 88 4.11 15.76 0.84
N ASP A 89 3.89 16.59 1.86
CA ASP A 89 3.80 18.04 1.70
C ASP A 89 5.19 18.68 1.61
N SER A 90 5.40 19.49 0.58
CA SER A 90 6.60 20.29 0.41
C SER A 90 6.42 21.65 1.06
N LEU A 91 6.94 21.80 2.28
CA LEU A 91 6.91 23.08 3.03
C LEU A 91 7.60 24.22 2.27
N ARG A 92 8.66 23.92 1.49
CA ARG A 92 9.40 24.92 0.72
C ARG A 92 8.74 25.26 -0.61
N GLY A 93 8.01 24.31 -1.19
CA GLY A 93 7.44 24.43 -2.54
C GLY A 93 5.96 24.76 -2.59
N GLY A 94 5.24 24.68 -1.47
CA GLY A 94 3.80 24.92 -1.41
C GLY A 94 2.99 23.94 -2.27
N TYR A 95 3.46 22.70 -2.41
CA TYR A 95 2.80 21.64 -3.19
C TYR A 95 2.86 20.33 -2.42
N THR A 96 1.98 19.40 -2.78
CA THR A 96 2.01 18.01 -2.29
C THR A 96 2.49 17.11 -3.42
N GLY A 97 3.44 16.23 -3.12
CA GLY A 97 3.91 15.18 -4.03
C GLY A 97 3.12 13.89 -3.83
N TYR A 98 2.78 13.20 -4.92
CA TYR A 98 1.94 11.99 -4.88
C TYR A 98 2.61 10.78 -5.55
N GLY A 99 2.46 9.63 -4.90
CA GLY A 99 2.82 8.31 -5.41
C GLY A 99 4.32 8.06 -5.48
N LEU A 100 4.70 7.03 -6.24
CA LEU A 100 6.06 6.51 -6.31
C LEU A 100 7.12 7.57 -6.66
N PHE A 101 6.77 8.51 -7.54
CA PHE A 101 7.67 9.56 -8.03
C PHE A 101 7.33 10.96 -7.47
N GLN A 102 6.49 11.05 -6.43
CA GLN A 102 6.13 12.32 -5.77
C GLN A 102 5.72 13.43 -6.76
N ILE A 103 4.81 13.07 -7.68
CA ILE A 103 4.32 13.96 -8.74
C ILE A 103 3.50 15.09 -8.10
N ARG A 104 3.83 16.34 -8.44
CA ARG A 104 3.28 17.53 -7.77
C ARG A 104 1.86 17.87 -8.25
N ASN A 105 0.94 18.10 -7.32
CA ASN A 105 -0.43 18.59 -7.64
C ASN A 105 -0.43 19.91 -8.42
N SER A 106 0.40 20.88 -8.04
CA SER A 106 0.38 22.23 -8.63
C SER A 106 0.53 22.28 -10.16
N ASP A 107 1.22 21.30 -10.76
CA ASP A 107 1.47 21.25 -12.21
C ASP A 107 0.84 20.05 -12.91
N TRP A 108 0.74 18.88 -12.26
CA TRP A 108 0.59 17.60 -12.98
C TRP A 108 -0.73 16.86 -12.75
N CYS A 109 -1.35 16.96 -11.58
CA CYS A 109 -2.60 16.25 -11.24
C CYS A 109 -3.59 17.14 -10.47
N ASP A 110 -4.86 16.73 -10.37
CA ASP A 110 -5.96 17.49 -9.71
C ASP A 110 -6.12 18.94 -10.23
N HIS A 111 -6.38 19.90 -9.33
CA HIS A 111 -6.65 21.30 -9.63
C HIS A 111 -5.35 22.07 -9.89
N GLY A 112 -5.30 22.84 -10.97
CA GLY A 112 -4.09 23.51 -11.46
C GLY A 112 -3.97 23.37 -12.97
N LYS A 113 -2.76 23.10 -13.48
CA LYS A 113 -2.55 22.84 -14.93
C LYS A 113 -2.96 21.42 -15.34
N ASN A 114 -2.96 20.48 -14.41
CA ASN A 114 -3.30 19.06 -14.61
C ASN A 114 -2.78 18.47 -15.93
N ARG A 115 -1.48 18.64 -16.19
CA ARG A 115 -0.87 18.23 -17.47
C ARG A 115 -0.96 16.73 -17.73
N CYS A 116 -1.14 15.92 -16.69
CA CYS A 116 -1.32 14.49 -16.84
C CYS A 116 -2.77 14.09 -17.09
N HIS A 117 -3.75 14.96 -16.85
CA HIS A 117 -5.18 14.70 -16.95
C HIS A 117 -5.65 13.54 -16.05
N VAL A 118 -5.17 13.53 -14.81
CA VAL A 118 -5.48 12.51 -13.79
C VAL A 118 -5.76 13.17 -12.45
N SER A 119 -6.50 12.49 -11.58
CA SER A 119 -6.58 12.90 -10.17
C SER A 119 -5.28 12.54 -9.45
N CYS A 120 -4.88 13.30 -8.42
CA CYS A 120 -3.69 12.94 -7.64
C CYS A 120 -3.91 11.64 -6.85
N SER A 121 -5.15 11.33 -6.49
CA SER A 121 -5.51 10.04 -5.88
C SER A 121 -5.24 8.84 -6.81
N ALA A 122 -5.37 9.01 -8.14
CA ALA A 122 -5.06 7.94 -9.09
C ALA A 122 -3.57 7.59 -9.12
N LEU A 123 -2.71 8.52 -8.68
CA LEU A 123 -1.26 8.30 -8.57
C LEU A 123 -0.87 7.53 -7.30
N LEU A 124 -1.78 7.39 -6.34
CA LEU A 124 -1.60 6.62 -5.11
C LEU A 124 -2.03 5.15 -5.33
N ASN A 125 -1.46 4.50 -6.34
CA ASN A 125 -1.87 3.17 -6.77
C ASN A 125 -0.66 2.24 -7.01
N PRO A 126 -0.57 1.07 -6.35
CA PRO A 126 0.51 0.09 -6.56
C PRO A 126 0.55 -0.54 -7.96
N ASN A 127 -0.48 -0.33 -8.80
CA ASN A 127 -0.46 -0.70 -10.21
C ASN A 127 0.56 0.14 -11.02
N LEU A 128 0.80 1.39 -10.61
CA LEU A 128 1.74 2.37 -11.20
C LEU A 128 1.42 2.82 -12.64
N LYS A 129 0.37 2.33 -13.30
CA LYS A 129 0.05 2.70 -14.68
C LYS A 129 -0.06 4.22 -14.88
N GLU A 130 -0.91 4.89 -14.11
CA GLU A 130 -1.13 6.33 -14.20
C GLU A 130 0.13 7.12 -13.80
N THR A 131 0.86 6.62 -12.81
CA THR A 131 2.14 7.18 -12.35
C THR A 131 3.20 7.16 -13.45
N ILE A 132 3.35 6.04 -14.15
CA ILE A 132 4.32 5.85 -15.24
C ILE A 132 3.97 6.73 -16.43
N GLU A 133 2.70 6.76 -16.84
CA GLU A 133 2.26 7.60 -17.97
C GLU A 133 2.45 9.09 -17.68
N CYS A 134 2.21 9.52 -16.44
CA CYS A 134 2.50 10.90 -16.05
C CYS A 134 4.00 11.19 -16.02
N ALA A 135 4.83 10.27 -15.49
CA ALA A 135 6.28 10.43 -15.48
C ALA A 135 6.89 10.55 -16.89
N LYS A 136 6.38 9.78 -17.86
CA LYS A 136 6.75 9.89 -19.28
C LYS A 136 6.50 11.30 -19.82
N LYS A 137 5.36 11.91 -19.49
CA LYS A 137 5.05 13.31 -19.87
C LYS A 137 6.02 14.30 -19.23
N ILE A 138 6.42 14.08 -17.99
CA ILE A 138 7.36 14.96 -17.27
C ILE A 138 8.74 14.94 -17.92
N VAL A 139 9.27 13.75 -18.20
CA VAL A 139 10.63 13.58 -18.77
C VAL A 139 10.76 14.10 -20.19
N LYS A 140 9.68 14.08 -21.00
CA LYS A 140 9.65 14.76 -22.31
C LYS A 140 9.82 16.28 -22.23
N GLY A 141 9.69 16.87 -21.04
CA GLY A 141 9.96 18.29 -20.81
C GLY A 141 11.45 18.62 -20.91
N LYS A 142 11.78 19.91 -21.08
CA LYS A 142 13.16 20.40 -21.27
C LYS A 142 14.18 19.99 -20.20
N ARG A 143 13.72 19.63 -19.00
CA ARG A 143 14.59 19.23 -17.88
C ARG A 143 14.86 17.72 -17.81
N GLY A 144 14.19 16.89 -18.61
CA GLY A 144 14.33 15.43 -18.50
C GLY A 144 14.01 14.92 -17.09
N MET A 145 14.76 13.93 -16.61
CA MET A 145 14.70 13.49 -15.21
C MET A 145 15.20 14.55 -14.20
N GLY A 146 15.91 15.59 -14.65
CA GLY A 146 16.21 16.78 -13.84
C GLY A 146 14.97 17.60 -13.46
N ALA A 147 13.78 17.17 -13.89
CA ALA A 147 12.53 17.62 -13.31
C ALA A 147 12.46 17.36 -11.79
N TRP A 148 13.08 16.26 -11.34
CA TRP A 148 13.20 15.84 -9.94
C TRP A 148 14.59 16.17 -9.39
N THR A 149 14.64 17.08 -8.42
CA THR A 149 15.90 17.48 -7.77
C THR A 149 16.56 16.32 -7.05
N SER A 150 15.78 15.38 -6.49
CA SER A 150 16.32 14.20 -5.81
C SER A 150 17.14 13.31 -6.75
N TRP A 151 16.71 13.13 -8.01
CA TRP A 151 17.45 12.36 -9.00
C TRP A 151 18.75 13.06 -9.42
N THR A 152 18.70 14.38 -9.65
CA THR A 152 19.92 15.14 -9.96
C THR A 152 20.96 15.03 -8.85
N LEU A 153 20.54 15.07 -7.58
CA LEU A 153 21.45 15.03 -6.44
C LEU A 153 21.99 13.63 -6.12
N ASN A 154 21.22 12.58 -6.39
CA ASN A 154 21.53 11.24 -5.87
C ASN A 154 21.76 10.17 -6.95
N CYS A 155 21.34 10.42 -8.20
CA CYS A 155 21.31 9.39 -9.25
C CYS A 155 22.09 9.79 -10.52
N GLN A 156 21.99 11.04 -10.97
CA GLN A 156 22.44 11.48 -12.29
C GLN A 156 23.93 11.19 -12.59
N HIS A 157 24.79 11.22 -11.57
CA HIS A 157 26.23 10.99 -11.69
C HIS A 157 26.70 9.85 -10.79
N SER A 158 25.79 8.95 -10.40
CA SER A 158 26.14 7.78 -9.59
C SER A 158 26.98 6.81 -10.41
N ASP A 159 28.09 6.37 -9.83
CA ASP A 159 28.99 5.32 -10.32
C ASP A 159 28.54 3.90 -9.95
N THR A 160 27.44 3.79 -9.21
CA THR A 160 26.92 2.53 -8.63
C THR A 160 25.45 2.31 -8.99
N LEU A 161 25.03 2.89 -10.11
CA LEU A 161 23.64 2.89 -10.56
C LEU A 161 23.16 1.47 -10.91
N GLU A 162 24.05 0.63 -11.46
CA GLU A 162 23.81 -0.77 -11.80
C GLU A 162 23.29 -1.60 -10.62
N ARG A 163 23.68 -1.25 -9.39
CA ARG A 163 23.26 -1.95 -8.16
C ARG A 163 21.76 -1.90 -7.92
N TRP A 164 21.06 -0.95 -8.54
CA TRP A 164 19.60 -0.86 -8.45
C TRP A 164 18.89 -2.05 -9.06
N LEU A 165 19.54 -2.82 -9.95
CA LEU A 165 18.99 -4.03 -10.57
C LEU A 165 19.69 -5.32 -10.16
N ASP A 166 20.71 -5.27 -9.29
CA ASP A 166 21.40 -6.47 -8.80
C ASP A 166 20.41 -7.51 -8.25
N GLY A 167 20.46 -8.74 -8.77
CA GLY A 167 19.60 -9.84 -8.34
C GLY A 167 18.12 -9.73 -8.76
N CYS A 168 17.73 -8.70 -9.51
CA CYS A 168 16.38 -8.60 -10.05
C CYS A 168 16.21 -9.49 -11.29
N LYS A 169 15.06 -10.16 -11.38
CA LYS A 169 14.63 -10.91 -12.57
C LYS A 169 13.52 -10.11 -13.24
N LEU A 170 13.82 -9.52 -14.39
CA LEU A 170 12.91 -8.67 -15.16
C LEU A 170 12.19 -9.51 -16.21
#